data_AF-A0A6A6ZVN0-F1
#
_entry.id   AF-A0A6A6ZVN0-F1
#
_cell.length_a   1.000
_cell.length_b   1.000
_cell.length_c   1.000
_cell.angle_alpha   90.00
_cell.angle_beta   90.00
_cell.angle_gamma   90.00
#
_symmetry.space_group_name_H-M   'P 1'
#
loop_
_entity.id
_entity.type
_entity.pdbx_description
1 polymer ?
#
loop_
_entity_poly.entity_id
_entity_poly.type
_entity_poly.pdbx_seq_one_letter_code
_entity_poly.pdbx_strand_id
1 'polypeptide(L)'
;MGLRNDVSATHGRDTLYIGQVPETGKEVAFMSHWTTPLTELVAEDPDHLRVSRLDADLFVDYMKAFYHGMNVDVLPAPLAWTTWDKTSQPRRKANLPKHIGLAHGTQCTQIRVRIPPDGAFAAQLNLNDIIDAAMEMLPSNAYALLLLVDHDMYESDDDDFCCGRAYGGSRVAVVQTARYNPALDVHEGIDHSHMWPLSHCKVFVDRLCAVEEVVPKPPTKQQIAASRNGPMRAALDAAVAGNGSLNAEQGASALWFSRLARTVSHELGHCFGMAHCVYYACNMQGTAGMKEDVRQPPYLCPVCEAKVGHAIIGELKGGGKGEKQVWMRERCVALQSFCARLRGLGMEAAMWRGLEAWLATRLERVE
;
A
#
# COMPACT_ATOMS: atom_id res chain seq x y z
N MET A 1 -22.86 -8.60 -12.25
CA MET A 1 -21.41 -8.70 -11.97
C MET A 1 -20.69 -8.02 -13.11
N GLY A 2 -19.97 -6.93 -12.86
CA GLY A 2 -19.20 -6.26 -13.91
C GLY A 2 -18.16 -7.22 -14.49
N LEU A 3 -17.93 -7.12 -15.80
CA LEU A 3 -16.90 -7.88 -16.49
C LEU A 3 -15.53 -7.49 -15.91
N ARG A 4 -14.79 -8.48 -15.39
CA ARG A 4 -13.40 -8.30 -14.97
C ARG A 4 -12.53 -8.16 -16.23
N ASN A 5 -11.50 -7.31 -16.17
CA ASN A 5 -10.51 -7.23 -17.23
C ASN A 5 -9.70 -8.53 -17.30
N ASP A 6 -9.64 -9.16 -18.48
CA ASP A 6 -8.85 -10.37 -18.66
C ASP A 6 -7.35 -10.05 -18.75
N VAL A 7 -6.53 -10.80 -18.00
CA VAL A 7 -5.08 -10.77 -18.19
C VAL A 7 -4.80 -11.63 -19.42
N SER A 8 -4.46 -11.01 -20.54
CA SER A 8 -4.46 -11.70 -21.83
C SER A 8 -3.18 -11.45 -22.61
N ALA A 9 -2.45 -12.55 -22.86
CA ALA A 9 -1.31 -12.56 -23.77
C ALA A 9 -1.72 -12.18 -25.20
N THR A 10 -2.95 -12.50 -25.63
CA THR A 10 -3.43 -12.21 -26.99
C THR A 10 -3.70 -10.72 -27.21
N HIS A 11 -3.99 -9.97 -26.15
CA HIS A 11 -4.16 -8.51 -26.21
C HIS A 11 -2.89 -7.74 -25.80
N GLY A 12 -1.82 -8.45 -25.45
CA GLY A 12 -0.56 -7.86 -24.98
C GLY A 12 -0.68 -7.09 -23.66
N ARG A 13 -1.68 -7.40 -22.82
CA ARG A 13 -1.96 -6.70 -21.54
C ARG A 13 -1.46 -7.51 -20.35
N ASP A 14 -0.14 -7.57 -20.19
CA ASP A 14 0.52 -8.43 -19.21
C ASP A 14 1.48 -7.68 -18.25
N THR A 15 1.56 -6.35 -18.36
CA THR A 15 2.43 -5.52 -17.51
C THR A 15 1.66 -4.72 -16.47
N LEU A 16 2.09 -4.80 -15.21
CA LEU A 16 1.72 -3.86 -14.15
C LEU A 16 2.71 -2.69 -14.18
N TYR A 17 2.23 -1.47 -14.39
CA TYR A 17 3.08 -0.28 -14.32
C TYR A 17 2.97 0.39 -12.96
N ILE A 18 4.12 0.76 -12.38
CA ILE A 18 4.22 1.61 -11.19
C ILE A 18 4.71 2.99 -11.62
N GLY A 19 3.85 3.99 -11.49
CA GLY A 19 4.20 5.39 -11.72
C GLY A 19 5.14 5.90 -10.64
N GLN A 20 6.23 6.55 -11.05
CA GLN A 20 7.06 7.31 -10.12
C GLN A 20 6.25 8.46 -9.55
N VAL A 21 6.48 8.83 -8.29
CA VAL A 21 5.78 10.02 -7.76
C VAL A 21 6.22 11.28 -8.51
N PRO A 22 5.28 12.18 -8.86
CA PRO A 22 5.61 13.35 -9.67
C PRO A 22 6.68 14.24 -9.04
N GLU A 23 7.62 14.70 -9.86
CA GLU A 23 8.60 15.70 -9.44
C GLU A 23 7.94 17.05 -9.20
N THR A 24 8.47 17.85 -8.26
CA THR A 24 7.93 19.18 -8.00
C THR A 24 8.61 20.20 -8.92
N GLY A 25 7.86 20.77 -9.87
CA GLY A 25 8.33 21.85 -10.74
C GLY A 25 8.75 23.10 -9.97
N LYS A 26 9.70 23.88 -10.50
CA LYS A 26 10.26 25.06 -9.82
C LYS A 26 9.20 26.12 -9.51
N GLU A 27 8.23 26.27 -10.40
CA GLU A 27 7.09 27.19 -10.32
C GLU A 27 6.11 26.83 -9.20
N VAL A 28 6.10 25.56 -8.77
CA VAL A 28 5.28 25.06 -7.67
C VAL A 28 6.12 24.51 -6.52
N ALA A 29 7.35 25.00 -6.34
CA ALA A 29 8.27 24.55 -5.29
C ALA A 29 7.69 24.65 -3.86
N PHE A 30 6.66 25.47 -3.65
CA PHE A 30 5.93 25.52 -2.38
C PHE A 30 5.24 24.18 -2.04
N MET A 31 4.87 23.38 -3.05
CA MET A 31 4.21 22.08 -2.87
C MET A 31 5.08 21.05 -2.15
N SER A 32 6.40 21.23 -2.12
CA SER A 32 7.28 20.35 -1.33
C SER A 32 6.96 20.39 0.16
N HIS A 33 6.38 21.49 0.67
CA HIS A 33 5.96 21.60 2.07
C HIS A 33 4.62 20.90 2.34
N TRP A 34 3.87 20.54 1.30
CA TRP A 34 2.57 19.87 1.44
C TRP A 34 2.68 18.37 1.72
N THR A 35 3.87 17.79 1.55
CA THR A 35 4.15 16.37 1.83
C THR A 35 4.66 16.15 3.27
N THR A 36 4.91 17.23 4.01
CA THR A 36 5.36 17.19 5.41
C THR A 36 4.16 17.29 6.35
N PRO A 37 3.97 16.33 7.27
CA PRO A 37 2.92 16.39 8.29
C PRO A 37 3.04 17.65 9.17
N LEU A 38 1.92 18.28 9.49
CA LEU A 38 1.82 19.43 10.39
C LEU A 38 1.52 18.96 11.82
N THR A 39 2.44 18.20 12.42
CA THR A 39 2.30 17.71 13.80
C THR A 39 3.19 18.51 14.77
N GLU A 40 2.82 18.54 16.06
CA GLU A 40 3.66 19.17 17.11
C GLU A 40 5.08 18.58 17.12
N LEU A 41 5.20 17.27 16.94
CA LEU A 41 6.49 16.57 16.87
C LEU A 41 7.39 17.09 15.73
N VAL A 42 6.83 17.26 14.53
CA VAL A 42 7.57 17.80 13.38
C VAL A 42 7.88 19.29 13.56
N ALA A 43 7.02 20.03 14.27
CA ALA A 43 7.27 21.43 14.59
C ALA A 43 8.42 21.63 15.61
N GLU A 44 8.55 20.73 16.58
CA GLU A 44 9.60 20.75 17.60
C GLU A 44 10.95 20.25 17.07
N ASP A 45 10.94 19.23 16.21
CA ASP A 45 12.13 18.65 15.58
C ASP A 45 11.86 18.35 14.09
N PRO A 46 12.18 19.27 13.16
CA PRO A 46 11.92 19.11 11.73
C PRO A 46 12.68 17.96 11.07
N ASP A 47 13.77 17.48 11.70
CA ASP A 47 14.53 16.32 11.23
C ASP A 47 14.04 15.02 11.92
N HIS A 48 13.06 15.09 12.82
CA HIS A 48 12.49 13.93 13.51
C HIS A 48 11.92 12.94 12.49
N LEU A 49 12.50 11.74 12.45
CA LEU A 49 12.11 10.67 11.52
C LEU A 49 12.12 11.13 10.05
N ARG A 50 13.04 12.01 9.67
CA ARG A 50 13.22 12.40 8.27
C ARG A 50 13.55 11.15 7.45
N VAL A 51 12.55 10.64 6.75
CA VAL A 51 12.69 9.47 5.87
C VAL A 51 12.90 9.95 4.44
N SER A 52 13.90 9.37 3.79
CA SER A 52 14.10 9.52 2.35
C SER A 52 12.90 8.96 1.57
N ARG A 53 12.58 9.62 0.45
CA ARG A 53 11.55 9.15 -0.47
C ARG A 53 11.85 7.71 -0.91
N LEU A 54 10.82 6.86 -0.90
CA LEU A 54 10.95 5.47 -1.30
C LEU A 54 11.10 5.35 -2.82
N ASP A 55 12.01 4.48 -3.24
CA ASP A 55 12.27 4.21 -4.65
C ASP A 55 11.14 3.40 -5.27
N ALA A 56 10.71 3.79 -6.47
CA ALA A 56 9.73 3.05 -7.27
C ALA A 56 10.18 1.62 -7.56
N ASP A 57 11.50 1.39 -7.70
CA ASP A 57 12.06 0.06 -7.94
C ASP A 57 11.75 -0.92 -6.80
N LEU A 58 11.66 -0.42 -5.55
CA LEU A 58 11.31 -1.25 -4.40
C LEU A 58 9.86 -1.76 -4.48
N PHE A 59 8.95 -0.92 -4.99
CA PHE A 59 7.56 -1.29 -5.26
C PHE A 59 7.47 -2.27 -6.43
N VAL A 60 8.22 -2.03 -7.50
CA VAL A 60 8.30 -2.96 -8.65
C VAL A 60 8.73 -4.34 -8.18
N ASP A 61 9.81 -4.43 -7.40
CA ASP A 61 10.33 -5.70 -6.91
C ASP A 61 9.34 -6.41 -5.97
N TYR A 62 8.67 -5.66 -5.08
CA TYR A 62 7.63 -6.24 -4.23
C TYR A 62 6.44 -6.75 -5.05
N MET A 63 5.99 -5.98 -6.06
CA MET A 63 4.87 -6.39 -6.92
C MET A 63 5.22 -7.59 -7.79
N LYS A 64 6.48 -7.71 -8.25
CA LYS A 64 6.99 -8.92 -8.93
C LYS A 64 6.90 -10.15 -8.03
N ALA A 65 7.17 -9.99 -6.73
CA ALA A 65 7.02 -11.09 -5.77
C ALA A 65 5.55 -11.38 -5.43
N PHE A 66 4.74 -10.33 -5.21
CA PHE A 66 3.36 -10.46 -4.74
C PHE A 66 2.40 -10.97 -5.83
N TYR A 67 2.52 -10.46 -7.05
CA TYR A 67 1.81 -10.91 -8.25
C TYR A 67 2.73 -11.76 -9.13
N HIS A 68 3.42 -12.71 -8.50
CA HIS A 68 4.42 -13.57 -9.13
C HIS A 68 3.99 -14.05 -10.52
N GLY A 69 4.82 -13.81 -11.52
CA GLY A 69 4.57 -14.21 -12.91
C GLY A 69 3.92 -13.14 -13.79
N MET A 70 3.60 -11.95 -13.27
CA MET A 70 3.31 -10.75 -14.06
C MET A 70 4.59 -10.01 -14.46
N ASN A 71 4.57 -9.32 -15.60
CA ASN A 71 5.56 -8.28 -15.88
C ASN A 71 5.25 -7.07 -14.98
N VAL A 72 6.27 -6.44 -14.42
CA VAL A 72 6.11 -5.23 -13.61
C VAL A 72 7.24 -4.28 -13.93
N ASP A 73 6.91 -3.06 -14.31
CA ASP A 73 7.90 -2.05 -14.68
C ASP A 73 7.52 -0.66 -14.14
N VAL A 74 8.51 0.21 -14.07
CA VAL A 74 8.27 1.64 -13.80
C VAL A 74 7.62 2.26 -15.04
N LEU A 75 6.63 3.14 -14.84
CA LEU A 75 6.04 3.92 -15.93
C LEU A 75 7.14 4.76 -16.59
N PRO A 76 7.39 4.64 -17.91
CA PRO A 76 8.48 5.37 -18.56
C PRO A 76 8.27 6.89 -18.65
N ALA A 77 7.01 7.33 -18.58
CA ALA A 77 6.66 8.73 -18.72
C ALA A 77 6.99 9.51 -17.43
N PRO A 78 7.82 10.56 -17.49
CA PRO A 78 8.08 11.41 -16.32
C PRO A 78 6.82 12.18 -15.96
N LEU A 79 6.58 12.31 -14.65
CA LEU A 79 5.46 13.05 -14.10
C LEU A 79 5.98 14.26 -13.33
N ALA A 80 5.30 15.40 -13.44
CA ALA A 80 5.68 16.59 -12.69
C ALA A 80 4.47 17.42 -12.26
N TRP A 81 4.52 17.94 -11.04
CA TRP A 81 3.63 19.00 -10.60
C TRP A 81 4.05 20.32 -11.25
N THR A 82 3.07 21.06 -11.79
CA THR A 82 3.28 22.35 -12.45
C THR A 82 2.14 23.33 -12.15
N THR A 83 2.27 24.58 -12.58
CA THR A 83 1.14 25.52 -12.50
C THR A 83 0.08 25.17 -13.53
N TRP A 84 -1.19 25.22 -13.13
CA TRP A 84 -2.30 25.10 -14.08
C TRP A 84 -2.48 26.38 -14.90
N ASP A 85 -2.54 27.55 -14.23
CA ASP A 85 -2.68 28.85 -14.88
C ASP A 85 -1.30 29.50 -15.14
N LYS A 86 -0.88 29.52 -16.41
CA LYS A 86 0.35 30.22 -16.85
C LYS A 86 0.22 31.75 -16.86
N THR A 87 -0.99 32.29 -16.65
CA THR A 87 -1.32 33.72 -16.79
C THR A 87 -1.43 34.47 -15.46
N SER A 88 -1.48 33.77 -14.33
CA SER A 88 -1.58 34.38 -13.00
C SER A 88 -0.23 34.40 -12.31
N GLN A 89 0.50 35.51 -12.43
CA GLN A 89 1.58 35.80 -11.49
C GLN A 89 0.98 35.88 -10.07
N PRO A 90 1.56 35.20 -9.07
CA PRO A 90 1.04 35.24 -7.71
C PRO A 90 1.20 36.66 -7.13
N ARG A 91 0.10 37.39 -7.00
CA ARG A 91 0.03 38.59 -6.18
C ARG A 91 0.12 38.15 -4.71
N ARG A 92 1.22 38.53 -4.04
CA ARG A 92 1.47 38.56 -2.57
C ARG A 92 0.80 37.48 -1.69
N LYS A 93 1.63 36.74 -0.93
CA LYS A 93 1.34 35.93 0.29
C LYS A 93 -0.15 35.76 0.67
N ALA A 94 -0.64 34.51 0.60
CA ALA A 94 -1.33 33.79 1.70
C ALA A 94 -2.45 32.80 1.26
N ASN A 95 -2.88 32.76 0.00
CA ASN A 95 -3.98 31.88 -0.38
C ASN A 95 -3.47 30.60 -1.07
N LEU A 96 -3.92 29.45 -0.57
CA LEU A 96 -3.77 28.14 -1.22
C LEU A 96 -4.31 28.22 -2.66
N PRO A 97 -3.57 27.78 -3.68
CA PRO A 97 -4.08 27.77 -5.05
C PRO A 97 -5.28 26.82 -5.14
N LYS A 98 -6.28 27.16 -5.96
CA LYS A 98 -7.45 26.30 -6.18
C LYS A 98 -7.14 25.06 -7.03
N HIS A 99 -6.15 25.20 -7.91
CA HIS A 99 -5.77 24.15 -8.86
C HIS A 99 -4.25 24.14 -9.07
N ILE A 100 -3.73 22.94 -9.30
CA ILE A 100 -2.37 22.68 -9.78
C ILE A 100 -2.45 21.79 -11.02
N GLY A 101 -1.36 21.67 -11.76
CA GLY A 101 -1.28 20.80 -12.94
C GLY A 101 -0.46 19.55 -12.65
N LEU A 102 -0.93 18.38 -13.10
CA LEU A 102 -0.14 17.16 -13.24
C LEU A 102 0.30 17.02 -14.70
N ALA A 103 1.55 17.36 -14.98
CA ALA A 103 2.14 17.21 -16.30
C ALA A 103 2.55 15.75 -16.55
N HIS A 104 2.18 15.24 -17.72
CA HIS A 104 2.54 13.91 -18.20
C HIS A 104 2.80 13.95 -19.71
N GLY A 105 4.04 13.70 -20.11
CA GLY A 105 4.47 13.87 -21.50
C GLY A 105 4.21 15.30 -22.01
N THR A 106 3.32 15.45 -22.99
CA THR A 106 2.93 16.75 -23.56
C THR A 106 1.60 17.28 -23.03
N GLN A 107 0.94 16.52 -22.15
CA GLN A 107 -0.36 16.83 -21.58
C GLN A 107 -0.22 17.30 -20.13
N CYS A 108 -1.29 17.91 -19.62
CA CYS A 108 -1.38 18.36 -18.25
C CYS A 108 -2.83 18.24 -17.80
N THR A 109 -3.06 17.56 -16.68
CA THR A 109 -4.38 17.39 -16.08
C THR A 109 -4.54 18.38 -14.92
N GLN A 110 -5.67 19.08 -14.88
CA GLN A 110 -6.00 20.00 -13.78
C GLN A 110 -6.36 19.20 -12.53
N ILE A 111 -5.70 19.51 -11.41
CA ILE A 111 -5.95 18.86 -10.12
C ILE A 111 -6.47 19.90 -9.14
N ARG A 112 -7.66 19.65 -8.58
CA ARG A 112 -8.25 20.48 -7.54
C ARG A 112 -7.50 20.34 -6.22
N VAL A 113 -7.40 21.45 -5.51
CA VAL A 113 -6.68 21.54 -4.24
C VAL A 113 -7.62 22.06 -3.16
N ARG A 114 -7.56 21.48 -1.96
CA ARG A 114 -8.27 21.97 -0.78
C ARG A 114 -7.39 21.99 0.46
N ILE A 115 -7.84 22.69 1.49
CA ILE A 115 -7.27 22.59 2.83
C ILE A 115 -7.80 21.28 3.46
N PRO A 116 -6.97 20.41 4.04
CA PRO A 116 -7.46 19.22 4.71
C PRO A 116 -8.35 19.58 5.90
N PRO A 117 -9.48 18.88 6.11
CA PRO A 117 -10.40 19.18 7.21
C PRO A 117 -9.80 18.91 8.59
N ASP A 118 -8.84 17.98 8.68
CA ASP A 118 -8.16 17.59 9.92
C ASP A 118 -6.88 18.39 10.22
N GLY A 119 -6.44 19.24 9.29
CA GLY A 119 -5.23 20.05 9.45
C GLY A 119 -3.91 19.27 9.46
N ALA A 120 -3.90 17.97 9.12
CA ALA A 120 -2.69 17.16 9.19
C ALA A 120 -1.63 17.54 8.14
N PHE A 121 -2.03 18.22 7.06
CA PHE A 121 -1.16 18.71 5.99
C PHE A 121 -1.54 20.14 5.57
N ALA A 122 -0.69 20.79 4.79
CA ALA A 122 -0.98 22.13 4.28
C ALA A 122 -2.02 22.13 3.15
N ALA A 123 -2.16 21.02 2.42
CA ALA A 123 -3.07 20.89 1.28
C ALA A 123 -3.40 19.42 0.98
N GLN A 124 -4.56 19.16 0.38
CA GLN A 124 -4.91 17.88 -0.25
C GLN A 124 -5.17 18.06 -1.74
N LEU A 125 -4.82 17.03 -2.52
CA LEU A 125 -5.07 16.93 -3.95
C LEU A 125 -6.29 16.04 -4.22
N ASN A 126 -7.11 16.40 -5.20
CA ASN A 126 -8.27 15.59 -5.53
C ASN A 126 -7.86 14.30 -6.26
N LEU A 127 -8.29 13.17 -5.70
CA LEU A 127 -8.00 11.83 -6.16
C LEU A 127 -8.62 11.53 -7.52
N ASN A 128 -9.85 11.98 -7.78
CA ASN A 128 -10.55 11.70 -9.03
C ASN A 128 -9.84 12.38 -10.22
N ASP A 129 -9.36 13.60 -10.03
CA ASP A 129 -8.59 14.30 -11.06
C ASP A 129 -7.26 13.57 -11.38
N ILE A 130 -6.63 12.93 -10.38
CA ILE A 130 -5.41 12.13 -10.57
C ILE A 130 -5.74 10.79 -11.25
N ILE A 131 -6.89 10.18 -10.94
CA ILE A 131 -7.38 8.98 -11.61
C ILE A 131 -7.65 9.26 -13.10
N ASP A 132 -8.24 10.40 -13.44
CA ASP A 132 -8.46 10.80 -14.83
C ASP A 132 -7.14 10.92 -15.59
N ALA A 133 -6.12 11.55 -14.98
CA ALA A 133 -4.77 11.58 -15.53
C ALA A 133 -4.18 10.17 -15.71
N ALA A 134 -4.37 9.27 -14.73
CA ALA A 134 -3.90 7.89 -14.81
C ALA A 134 -4.55 7.13 -15.98
N MET A 135 -5.84 7.36 -16.25
CA MET A 135 -6.55 6.75 -17.36
C MET A 135 -6.01 7.21 -18.72
N GLU A 136 -5.64 8.49 -18.84
CA GLU A 136 -5.00 9.04 -20.04
C GLU A 136 -3.59 8.48 -20.26
N MET A 137 -2.83 8.27 -19.18
CA MET A 137 -1.45 7.77 -19.21
C MET A 137 -1.33 6.26 -19.39
N LEU A 138 -2.42 5.50 -19.23
CA LEU A 138 -2.42 4.04 -19.17
C LEU A 138 -1.83 3.42 -20.47
N PRO A 139 -0.66 2.76 -20.40
CA PRO A 139 -0.05 2.17 -21.59
C PRO A 139 -0.94 1.09 -22.22
N SER A 140 -0.86 0.94 -23.55
CA SER A 140 -1.69 -0.03 -24.29
C SER A 140 -1.41 -1.49 -23.90
N ASN A 141 -0.16 -1.80 -23.54
CA ASN A 141 0.28 -3.11 -23.05
C ASN A 141 0.11 -3.28 -21.53
N ALA A 142 -0.35 -2.26 -20.81
CA ALA A 142 -0.57 -2.37 -19.38
C ALA A 142 -1.74 -3.30 -19.10
N TYR A 143 -1.57 -4.26 -18.20
CA TYR A 143 -2.69 -4.83 -17.47
C TYR A 143 -3.30 -3.78 -16.53
N ALA A 144 -2.47 -3.07 -15.77
CA ALA A 144 -2.90 -1.98 -14.91
C ALA A 144 -1.78 -0.95 -14.67
N LEU A 145 -2.15 0.27 -14.30
CA LEU A 145 -1.26 1.34 -13.87
C LEU A 145 -1.59 1.75 -12.43
N LEU A 146 -0.60 1.79 -11.55
CA LEU A 146 -0.72 2.39 -10.23
C LEU A 146 0.18 3.63 -10.14
N LEU A 147 -0.38 4.77 -9.75
CA LEU A 147 0.39 5.98 -9.46
C LEU A 147 0.67 6.11 -7.97
N LEU A 148 1.89 6.49 -7.62
CA LEU A 148 2.25 6.94 -6.27
C LEU A 148 2.20 8.47 -6.22
N VAL A 149 1.72 9.03 -5.11
CA VAL A 149 1.62 10.47 -4.88
C VAL A 149 2.11 10.79 -3.47
N ASP A 150 3.06 11.71 -3.31
CA ASP A 150 3.58 12.07 -1.97
C ASP A 150 2.67 13.04 -1.20
N HIS A 151 1.66 13.58 -1.85
CA HIS A 151 0.71 14.53 -1.29
C HIS A 151 -0.51 13.83 -0.71
N ASP A 152 -1.09 14.41 0.33
CA ASP A 152 -2.36 13.95 0.88
C ASP A 152 -3.48 14.11 -0.16
N MET A 153 -4.45 13.19 -0.14
CA MET A 153 -5.49 13.10 -1.17
C MET A 153 -6.90 13.01 -0.59
N TYR A 154 -7.89 13.43 -1.36
CA TYR A 154 -9.32 13.30 -1.05
C TYR A 154 -10.15 12.93 -2.27
N GLU A 155 -11.24 12.18 -2.10
CA GLU A 155 -12.14 11.81 -3.20
C GLU A 155 -13.32 12.80 -3.32
N SER A 156 -13.99 13.08 -2.20
CA SER A 156 -15.18 13.93 -2.12
C SER A 156 -15.14 14.89 -0.92
N ASP A 157 -16.13 15.79 -0.85
CA ASP A 157 -16.24 16.78 0.24
C ASP A 157 -16.59 16.15 1.60
N ASP A 158 -17.10 14.92 1.60
CA ASP A 158 -17.48 14.18 2.81
C ASP A 158 -16.33 13.33 3.40
N ASP A 159 -15.21 13.19 2.67
CA ASP A 159 -14.05 12.42 3.12
C ASP A 159 -13.09 13.30 3.92
N ASP A 160 -12.49 12.76 4.98
CA ASP A 160 -11.34 13.40 5.64
C ASP A 160 -10.10 13.32 4.72
N PHE A 161 -9.79 12.12 4.25
CA PHE A 161 -8.73 11.81 3.29
C PHE A 161 -8.97 10.43 2.65
N CYS A 162 -8.22 10.12 1.59
CA CYS A 162 -8.19 8.79 0.98
C CYS A 162 -6.75 8.28 0.84
N CYS A 163 -6.44 7.12 1.41
CA CYS A 163 -5.09 6.52 1.32
C CYS A 163 -4.77 5.95 -0.06
N GLY A 164 -5.78 5.42 -0.74
CA GLY A 164 -5.66 4.83 -2.06
C GLY A 164 -7.04 4.58 -2.65
N ARG A 165 -7.08 4.45 -3.98
CA ARG A 165 -8.29 4.09 -4.71
C ARG A 165 -7.93 3.45 -6.03
N ALA A 166 -8.67 2.41 -6.37
CA ALA A 166 -8.61 1.77 -7.67
C ALA A 166 -9.94 1.89 -8.42
N TYR A 167 -9.84 2.27 -9.69
CA TYR A 167 -10.91 2.11 -10.66
C TYR A 167 -10.60 0.84 -11.44
N GLY A 168 -10.84 -0.31 -10.80
CA GLY A 168 -10.37 -1.61 -11.30
C GLY A 168 -10.87 -1.96 -12.70
N GLY A 169 -12.09 -1.54 -13.06
CA GLY A 169 -12.63 -1.65 -14.41
C GLY A 169 -11.86 -0.80 -15.44
N SER A 170 -11.36 0.36 -15.03
CA SER A 170 -10.51 1.24 -15.84
C SER A 170 -9.02 0.87 -15.78
N ARG A 171 -8.65 -0.15 -15.00
CA ARG A 171 -7.27 -0.65 -14.85
C ARG A 171 -6.29 0.37 -14.27
N VAL A 172 -6.77 1.30 -13.45
CA VAL A 172 -5.94 2.32 -12.81
C VAL A 172 -6.14 2.35 -11.30
N ALA A 173 -5.07 2.69 -10.58
CA ALA A 173 -5.06 2.90 -9.15
C ALA A 173 -4.15 4.08 -8.78
N VAL A 174 -4.44 4.74 -7.66
CA VAL A 174 -3.59 5.78 -7.08
C VAL A 174 -3.44 5.48 -5.59
N VAL A 175 -2.23 5.58 -5.07
CA VAL A 175 -1.91 5.45 -3.64
C VAL A 175 -1.08 6.64 -3.20
N GLN A 176 -1.46 7.26 -2.08
CA GLN A 176 -0.67 8.32 -1.49
C GLN A 176 0.34 7.79 -0.48
N THR A 177 1.47 8.46 -0.33
CA THR A 177 2.47 8.14 0.69
C THR A 177 2.29 8.93 1.98
N ALA A 178 1.67 10.12 1.91
CA ALA A 178 1.63 11.10 2.99
C ALA A 178 1.05 10.54 4.29
N ARG A 179 -0.16 9.97 4.24
CA ARG A 179 -0.86 9.41 5.42
C ARG A 179 -0.19 8.20 6.05
N TYR A 180 0.72 7.55 5.33
CA TYR A 180 1.47 6.41 5.86
C TYR A 180 2.80 6.80 6.52
N ASN A 181 3.18 8.08 6.47
CA ASN A 181 4.40 8.60 7.07
C ASN A 181 4.41 8.33 8.60
N PRO A 182 5.42 7.63 9.15
CA PRO A 182 5.51 7.33 10.58
C PRO A 182 5.47 8.56 11.51
N ALA A 183 5.80 9.76 11.02
CA ALA A 183 5.68 10.99 11.78
C ALA A 183 4.23 11.34 12.19
N LEU A 184 3.23 10.73 11.54
CA LEU A 184 1.82 10.85 11.90
C LEU A 184 1.39 9.85 12.99
N ASP A 185 2.22 8.90 13.40
CA ASP A 185 1.77 7.78 14.24
C ASP A 185 1.20 8.22 15.60
N VAL A 186 1.76 9.26 16.20
CA VAL A 186 1.26 9.82 17.46
C VAL A 186 -0.06 10.55 17.24
N HIS A 187 -0.17 11.34 16.15
CA HIS A 187 -1.41 12.02 15.76
C HIS A 187 -2.54 11.01 15.51
N GLU A 188 -2.25 9.95 14.75
CA GLU A 188 -3.18 8.88 14.40
C GLU A 188 -3.40 7.88 15.53
N GLY A 189 -2.67 7.98 16.64
CA GLY A 189 -2.74 7.06 17.78
C GLY A 189 -2.48 5.60 17.38
N ILE A 190 -1.46 5.36 16.57
CA ILE A 190 -1.09 4.02 16.09
C ILE A 190 -0.48 3.21 17.23
N ASP A 191 -1.06 2.04 17.50
CA ASP A 191 -0.53 1.09 18.47
C ASP A 191 0.45 0.11 17.79
N HIS A 192 1.74 0.44 17.88
CA HIS A 192 2.83 -0.36 17.31
C HIS A 192 2.89 -1.78 17.89
N SER A 193 2.45 -1.95 19.15
CA SER A 193 2.47 -3.25 19.83
C SER A 193 1.41 -4.21 19.30
N HIS A 194 0.43 -3.70 18.56
CA HIS A 194 -0.67 -4.48 17.99
C HIS A 194 -0.82 -4.28 16.47
N MET A 195 0.26 -3.92 15.77
CA MET A 195 0.33 -4.02 14.31
C MET A 195 0.48 -5.48 13.87
N TRP A 196 0.09 -5.83 12.65
CA TRP A 196 0.30 -7.19 12.15
C TRP A 196 1.80 -7.56 12.17
N PRO A 197 2.20 -8.76 12.65
CA PRO A 197 1.35 -9.86 13.09
C PRO A 197 0.89 -9.82 14.56
N LEU A 198 1.43 -8.90 15.37
CA LEU A 198 1.18 -8.77 16.83
C LEU A 198 -0.28 -8.41 17.19
N SER A 199 -1.06 -7.96 16.22
CA SER A 199 -2.51 -7.74 16.33
C SER A 199 -3.32 -8.96 16.80
N HIS A 200 -2.74 -10.17 16.82
CA HIS A 200 -3.35 -11.41 17.31
C HIS A 200 -3.30 -11.59 18.84
N CYS A 201 -3.01 -10.50 19.57
CA CYS A 201 -3.04 -10.48 21.03
C CYS A 201 -4.48 -10.62 21.55
N LYS A 202 -4.74 -11.67 22.35
CA LYS A 202 -6.07 -11.92 22.92
C LYS A 202 -6.59 -10.74 23.75
N VAL A 203 -5.76 -10.15 24.62
CA VAL A 203 -6.17 -9.04 25.49
C VAL A 203 -6.60 -7.82 24.67
N PHE A 204 -5.87 -7.55 23.60
CA PHE A 204 -6.19 -6.46 22.68
C PHE A 204 -7.50 -6.71 21.93
N VAL A 205 -7.66 -7.89 21.33
CA VAL A 205 -8.88 -8.27 20.61
C VAL A 205 -10.09 -8.26 21.56
N ASP A 206 -9.95 -8.82 22.75
CA ASP A 206 -10.99 -8.82 23.77
C ASP A 206 -11.43 -7.39 24.14
N ARG A 207 -10.48 -6.45 24.26
CA ARG A 207 -10.77 -5.03 24.51
C ARG A 207 -11.50 -4.37 23.34
N LEU A 208 -11.08 -4.64 22.11
CA LEU A 208 -11.75 -4.10 20.92
C LEU A 208 -13.16 -4.65 20.76
N CYS A 209 -13.38 -5.91 21.12
CA CYS A 209 -14.67 -6.58 21.05
C CYS A 209 -15.53 -6.41 22.30
N ALA A 210 -15.05 -5.70 23.33
CA ALA A 210 -15.80 -5.36 24.53
C ALA A 210 -16.84 -4.28 24.22
N VAL A 211 -17.80 -4.61 23.34
CA VAL A 211 -19.04 -3.86 23.10
C VAL A 211 -20.18 -4.52 23.88
N GLU A 212 -21.26 -3.77 24.11
CA GLU A 212 -22.23 -3.81 25.22
C GLU A 212 -22.84 -5.17 25.65
N GLU A 213 -22.57 -6.30 24.98
CA GLU A 213 -23.09 -7.64 25.35
C GLU A 213 -22.09 -8.81 25.19
N VAL A 214 -20.85 -8.57 24.75
CA VAL A 214 -19.86 -9.65 24.51
C VAL A 214 -18.85 -9.73 25.65
N VAL A 215 -19.01 -10.71 26.54
CA VAL A 215 -18.03 -10.98 27.60
C VAL A 215 -16.95 -11.94 27.07
N PRO A 216 -15.68 -11.52 27.01
CA PRO A 216 -14.60 -12.38 26.55
C PRO A 216 -14.41 -13.58 27.48
N LYS A 217 -14.40 -14.79 26.93
CA LYS A 217 -14.09 -16.01 27.69
C LYS A 217 -12.58 -16.24 27.73
N PRO A 218 -12.03 -16.77 28.84
CA PRO A 218 -10.65 -17.22 28.88
C PRO A 218 -10.45 -18.36 27.87
N PRO A 219 -9.25 -18.49 27.27
CA PRO A 219 -8.99 -19.55 26.30
C PRO A 219 -8.93 -20.91 27.02
N THR A 220 -9.47 -21.96 26.37
CA THR A 220 -9.37 -23.33 26.89
C THR A 220 -7.95 -23.86 26.79
N LYS A 221 -7.61 -24.91 27.56
CA LYS A 221 -6.30 -25.59 27.45
C LYS A 221 -6.00 -26.05 26.02
N GLN A 222 -7.02 -26.52 25.30
CA GLN A 222 -6.89 -26.94 23.90
C GLN A 222 -6.60 -25.76 22.97
N GLN A 223 -7.27 -24.62 23.15
CA GLN A 223 -7.01 -23.40 22.37
C GLN A 223 -5.59 -22.87 22.62
N ILE A 224 -5.12 -22.88 23.88
CA ILE A 224 -3.75 -22.50 24.24
C ILE A 224 -2.74 -23.44 23.58
N ALA A 225 -2.99 -24.75 23.58
CA ALA A 225 -2.10 -25.71 22.94
C ALA A 225 -2.07 -25.50 21.41
N ALA A 226 -3.22 -25.27 20.78
CA ALA A 226 -3.34 -25.04 19.35
C ALA A 226 -2.68 -23.72 18.89
N SER A 227 -2.63 -22.70 19.74
CA SER A 227 -2.00 -21.41 19.41
C SER A 227 -0.47 -21.43 19.47
N ARG A 228 0.16 -22.54 19.89
CA ARG A 228 1.62 -22.65 20.06
C ARG A 228 2.36 -23.09 18.79
N ASN A 229 1.67 -23.34 17.68
CA ASN A 229 2.31 -23.74 16.43
C ASN A 229 1.62 -23.15 15.19
N GLY A 230 2.28 -23.28 14.04
CA GLY A 230 1.77 -22.90 12.74
C GLY A 230 2.17 -21.51 12.26
N PRO A 231 1.76 -21.16 11.01
CA PRO A 231 2.29 -19.99 10.32
C PRO A 231 2.13 -18.68 11.08
N MET A 232 0.97 -18.46 11.70
CA MET A 232 0.75 -17.25 12.50
C MET A 232 1.58 -17.22 13.77
N ARG A 233 1.82 -18.37 14.40
CA ARG A 233 2.70 -18.42 15.57
C ARG A 233 4.15 -18.12 15.18
N ALA A 234 4.63 -18.70 14.08
CA ALA A 234 5.96 -18.41 13.54
C ALA A 234 6.12 -16.92 13.21
N ALA A 235 5.09 -16.29 12.62
CA ALA A 235 5.07 -14.85 12.34
C ALA A 235 5.22 -14.01 13.61
N LEU A 236 4.48 -14.34 14.67
CA LEU A 236 4.53 -13.67 15.97
C LEU A 236 5.92 -13.81 16.61
N ASP A 237 6.44 -15.03 16.68
CA ASP A 237 7.74 -15.31 17.29
C ASP A 237 8.87 -14.56 16.56
N ALA A 238 8.83 -14.51 15.22
CA ALA A 238 9.81 -13.76 14.42
C ALA A 238 9.67 -12.23 14.56
N ALA A 239 8.44 -11.71 14.65
CA ALA A 239 8.21 -10.29 14.87
C ALA A 239 8.77 -9.82 16.22
N VAL A 240 8.54 -10.62 17.28
CA VAL A 240 9.02 -10.36 18.65
C VAL A 240 10.53 -10.55 18.80
N ALA A 241 11.11 -11.56 18.15
CA ALA A 241 12.55 -11.83 18.22
C ALA A 241 13.41 -10.74 17.55
N GLY A 242 12.80 -9.91 16.70
CA GLY A 242 13.50 -8.86 15.98
C GLY A 242 13.93 -7.72 16.88
N ASN A 243 15.18 -7.79 17.36
CA ASN A 243 15.89 -6.72 18.05
C ASN A 243 16.96 -6.07 17.16
N GLY A 244 16.73 -6.02 15.85
CA GLY A 244 17.68 -5.40 14.91
C GLY A 244 17.97 -3.96 15.34
N SER A 245 19.26 -3.62 15.43
CA SER A 245 19.74 -2.26 15.69
C SER A 245 19.57 -1.38 14.46
N LEU A 246 18.33 -1.27 13.95
CA LEU A 246 18.01 -0.26 12.96
C LEU A 246 18.15 1.11 13.62
N ASN A 247 18.80 2.04 12.94
CA ASN A 247 18.70 3.42 13.37
C ASN A 247 17.26 3.93 13.16
N ALA A 248 16.92 5.07 13.77
CA ALA A 248 15.55 5.60 13.74
C ALA A 248 15.04 5.83 12.31
N GLU A 249 15.89 6.31 11.40
CA GLU A 249 15.55 6.54 9.99
C GLU A 249 15.25 5.22 9.27
N GLN A 250 16.12 4.22 9.38
CA GLN A 250 15.93 2.90 8.78
C GLN A 250 14.65 2.22 9.29
N GLY A 251 14.40 2.32 10.60
CA GLY A 251 13.17 1.81 11.21
C GLY A 251 11.91 2.49 10.65
N ALA A 252 11.95 3.82 10.50
CA ALA A 252 10.86 4.60 9.93
C ALA A 252 10.65 4.28 8.44
N SER A 253 11.72 4.20 7.63
CA SER A 253 11.65 3.79 6.22
C SER A 253 11.06 2.39 6.04
N ALA A 254 11.51 1.43 6.87
CA ALA A 254 11.00 0.07 6.86
C ALA A 254 9.50 0.03 7.18
N LEU A 255 9.08 0.78 8.20
CA LEU A 255 7.70 0.88 8.64
C LEU A 255 6.83 1.55 7.56
N TRP A 256 7.29 2.66 6.99
CA TRP A 256 6.57 3.39 5.95
C TRP A 256 6.38 2.52 4.71
N PHE A 257 7.45 1.89 4.23
CA PHE A 257 7.37 0.96 3.10
C PHE A 257 6.45 -0.22 3.37
N SER A 258 6.47 -0.79 4.60
CA SER A 258 5.58 -1.89 4.96
C SER A 258 4.09 -1.55 4.78
N ARG A 259 3.70 -0.30 5.08
CA ARG A 259 2.33 0.19 4.94
C ARG A 259 1.95 0.42 3.48
N LEU A 260 2.85 1.05 2.74
CA LEU A 260 2.63 1.35 1.33
C LEU A 260 2.60 0.08 0.48
N ALA A 261 3.48 -0.87 0.73
CA ALA A 261 3.51 -2.17 0.05
C ALA A 261 2.15 -2.88 0.15
N ARG A 262 1.54 -2.94 1.36
CA ARG A 262 0.21 -3.51 1.55
C ARG A 262 -0.86 -2.78 0.73
N THR A 263 -0.87 -1.45 0.81
CA THR A 263 -1.87 -0.64 0.10
C THR A 263 -1.73 -0.72 -1.41
N VAL A 264 -0.50 -0.65 -1.94
CA VAL A 264 -0.20 -0.80 -3.38
C VAL A 264 -0.67 -2.16 -3.90
N SER A 265 -0.39 -3.24 -3.17
CA SER A 265 -0.89 -4.58 -3.50
C SER A 265 -2.38 -4.77 -3.21
N HIS A 266 -3.01 -3.91 -2.43
CA HIS A 266 -4.46 -3.90 -2.25
C HIS A 266 -5.15 -3.28 -3.45
N GLU A 267 -4.74 -2.06 -3.83
CA GLU A 267 -5.35 -1.32 -4.93
C GLU A 267 -5.15 -2.02 -6.28
N LEU A 268 -3.97 -2.60 -6.53
CA LEU A 268 -3.78 -3.45 -7.71
C LEU A 268 -4.68 -4.69 -7.68
N GLY A 269 -5.02 -5.19 -6.49
CA GLY A 269 -5.94 -6.31 -6.34
C GLY A 269 -7.35 -5.99 -6.85
N HIS A 270 -7.81 -4.75 -6.69
CA HIS A 270 -9.03 -4.27 -7.31
C HIS A 270 -8.94 -4.26 -8.85
N CYS A 271 -7.79 -3.97 -9.43
CA CYS A 271 -7.56 -4.11 -10.88
C CYS A 271 -7.62 -5.58 -11.35
N PHE A 272 -7.36 -6.55 -10.46
CA PHE A 272 -7.66 -7.98 -10.69
C PHE A 272 -9.14 -8.35 -10.48
N GLY A 273 -10.03 -7.37 -10.30
CA GLY A 273 -11.46 -7.58 -10.07
C GLY A 273 -11.80 -8.13 -8.69
N MET A 274 -10.89 -8.02 -7.72
CA MET A 274 -11.17 -8.44 -6.34
C MET A 274 -11.87 -7.30 -5.61
N ALA A 275 -13.08 -7.53 -5.11
CA ALA A 275 -13.67 -6.66 -4.10
C ALA A 275 -13.00 -6.87 -2.73
N HIS A 276 -13.38 -6.05 -1.74
CA HIS A 276 -12.98 -6.27 -0.36
C HIS A 276 -13.30 -7.71 0.10
N CYS A 277 -12.31 -8.35 0.73
CA CYS A 277 -12.42 -9.72 1.20
C CYS A 277 -13.00 -9.74 2.62
N VAL A 278 -13.99 -10.60 2.83
CA VAL A 278 -14.63 -10.81 4.14
C VAL A 278 -14.44 -12.25 4.66
N TYR A 279 -13.74 -13.09 3.91
CA TYR A 279 -13.68 -14.53 4.18
C TYR A 279 -12.66 -14.91 5.25
N TYR A 280 -11.47 -14.32 5.18
CA TYR A 280 -10.32 -14.63 6.03
C TYR A 280 -9.44 -13.40 6.17
N ALA A 281 -8.46 -13.46 7.07
CA ALA A 281 -7.36 -12.51 7.12
C ALA A 281 -6.72 -12.39 5.72
N CYS A 282 -6.77 -11.21 5.12
CA CYS A 282 -6.39 -11.00 3.73
C CYS A 282 -5.98 -9.54 3.49
N ASN A 283 -4.95 -9.31 2.67
CA ASN A 283 -4.54 -7.98 2.23
C ASN A 283 -5.68 -7.24 1.52
N MET A 284 -6.67 -7.95 0.97
CA MET A 284 -7.85 -7.37 0.33
C MET A 284 -8.98 -7.02 1.31
N GLN A 285 -8.80 -7.12 2.63
CA GLN A 285 -9.83 -6.65 3.57
C GLN A 285 -9.98 -5.13 3.47
N GLY A 286 -11.22 -4.64 3.55
CA GLY A 286 -11.47 -3.20 3.64
C GLY A 286 -10.96 -2.65 4.97
N THR A 287 -10.53 -1.39 4.97
CA THR A 287 -10.08 -0.65 6.15
C THR A 287 -10.84 0.66 6.25
N ALA A 288 -11.30 1.02 7.45
CA ALA A 288 -11.99 2.28 7.72
C ALA A 288 -11.07 3.37 8.30
N GLY A 289 -9.77 3.08 8.48
CA GLY A 289 -8.80 4.07 8.95
C GLY A 289 -7.42 3.50 9.27
N MET A 290 -6.48 4.39 9.60
CA MET A 290 -5.06 4.03 9.77
C MET A 290 -4.82 2.99 10.87
N LYS A 291 -5.56 3.07 12.00
CA LYS A 291 -5.48 2.08 13.09
C LYS A 291 -5.91 0.69 12.66
N GLU A 292 -6.83 0.58 11.70
CA GLU A 292 -7.26 -0.70 11.14
C GLU A 292 -6.31 -1.21 10.07
N ASP A 293 -5.80 -0.34 9.20
CA ASP A 293 -4.88 -0.69 8.12
C ASP A 293 -3.64 -1.45 8.64
N VAL A 294 -3.03 -0.94 9.71
CA VAL A 294 -1.79 -1.52 10.26
C VAL A 294 -1.95 -2.93 10.83
N ARG A 295 -3.19 -3.41 10.98
CA ARG A 295 -3.52 -4.76 11.46
C ARG A 295 -3.77 -5.74 10.32
N GLN A 296 -3.86 -5.28 9.08
CA GLN A 296 -4.11 -6.12 7.92
C GLN A 296 -2.87 -6.95 7.56
N PRO A 297 -3.04 -8.22 7.15
CA PRO A 297 -1.92 -9.07 6.77
C PRO A 297 -1.38 -8.70 5.37
N PRO A 298 -0.06 -8.78 5.14
CA PRO A 298 0.57 -8.52 3.84
C PRO A 298 0.50 -9.73 2.88
N TYR A 299 -0.57 -10.53 2.97
CA TYR A 299 -0.76 -11.74 2.14
C TYR A 299 -2.21 -11.90 1.69
N LEU A 300 -2.41 -12.63 0.60
CA LEU A 300 -3.74 -13.00 0.13
C LEU A 300 -4.21 -14.27 0.85
N CYS A 301 -5.47 -14.29 1.26
CA CYS A 301 -6.11 -15.52 1.74
C CYS A 301 -6.30 -16.53 0.60
N PRO A 302 -6.62 -17.82 0.89
CA PRO A 302 -6.79 -18.84 -0.15
C PRO A 302 -7.80 -18.48 -1.25
N VAL A 303 -8.85 -17.71 -0.91
CA VAL A 303 -9.86 -17.26 -1.89
C VAL A 303 -9.28 -16.23 -2.86
N CYS A 304 -8.62 -15.19 -2.34
CA CYS A 304 -8.04 -14.15 -3.18
C CYS A 304 -6.79 -14.64 -3.94
N GLU A 305 -5.99 -15.52 -3.33
CA GLU A 305 -4.86 -16.14 -4.01
C GLU A 305 -5.31 -17.03 -5.17
N ALA A 306 -6.41 -17.78 -5.02
CA ALA A 306 -7.00 -18.54 -6.12
C ALA A 306 -7.48 -17.65 -7.27
N LYS A 307 -8.00 -16.44 -6.99
CA LYS A 307 -8.39 -15.46 -8.02
C LYS A 307 -7.18 -14.95 -8.80
N VAL A 308 -6.10 -14.57 -8.09
CA VAL A 308 -4.85 -14.13 -8.73
C VAL A 308 -4.21 -15.28 -9.52
N GLY A 309 -4.18 -16.49 -8.96
CA GLY A 309 -3.68 -17.67 -9.66
C GLY A 309 -4.53 -18.03 -10.88
N HIS A 310 -5.85 -17.78 -10.85
CA HIS A 310 -6.70 -17.92 -12.03
C HIS A 310 -6.29 -16.92 -13.12
N ALA A 311 -6.11 -15.66 -12.78
CA ALA A 311 -5.73 -14.61 -13.73
C ALA A 311 -4.33 -14.86 -14.33
N ILE A 312 -3.32 -15.08 -13.50
CA ILE A 312 -1.92 -15.19 -13.96
C ILE A 312 -1.66 -16.56 -14.60
N ILE A 313 -2.06 -17.66 -13.97
CA ILE A 313 -1.75 -18.99 -14.49
C ILE A 313 -2.80 -19.44 -15.50
N GLY A 314 -4.08 -19.27 -15.20
CA GLY A 314 -5.16 -19.72 -16.08
C GLY A 314 -5.25 -18.92 -17.37
N GLU A 315 -5.35 -17.60 -17.27
CA GLU A 315 -5.62 -16.75 -18.43
C GLU A 315 -4.35 -16.32 -19.15
N LEU A 316 -3.38 -15.77 -18.41
CA LEU A 316 -2.15 -15.27 -19.03
C LEU A 316 -1.24 -16.39 -19.52
N LYS A 317 -1.06 -17.46 -18.72
CA LYS A 317 -0.13 -18.56 -19.06
C LYS A 317 -0.80 -19.82 -19.61
N GLY A 318 -2.14 -19.89 -19.67
CA GLY A 318 -2.86 -21.07 -20.17
C GLY A 318 -2.71 -22.35 -19.33
N GLY A 319 -2.28 -22.22 -18.07
CA GLY A 319 -2.00 -23.32 -17.16
C GLY A 319 -3.22 -23.84 -16.40
N GLY A 320 -3.16 -25.11 -16.02
CA GLY A 320 -4.21 -25.83 -15.33
C GLY A 320 -4.11 -25.78 -13.80
N LYS A 321 -4.81 -26.72 -13.14
CA LYS A 321 -4.83 -26.81 -11.67
C LYS A 321 -3.46 -27.18 -11.09
N GLY A 322 -2.68 -28.03 -11.78
CA GLY A 322 -1.35 -28.45 -11.32
C GLY A 322 -0.38 -27.28 -11.31
N GLU A 323 -0.33 -26.53 -12.40
CA GLU A 323 0.51 -25.33 -12.55
C GLU A 323 0.13 -24.26 -11.53
N LYS A 324 -1.16 -24.11 -11.19
CA LYS A 324 -1.60 -23.19 -10.12
C LYS A 324 -1.07 -23.57 -8.75
N GLN A 325 -0.96 -24.88 -8.43
CA GLN A 325 -0.38 -25.33 -7.16
C GLN A 325 1.13 -25.08 -7.10
N VAL A 326 1.83 -25.34 -8.21
CA VAL A 326 3.27 -25.02 -8.33
C VAL A 326 3.50 -23.53 -8.17
N TRP A 327 2.73 -22.71 -8.89
CA TRP A 327 2.79 -21.25 -8.81
C TRP A 327 2.57 -20.71 -7.39
N MET A 328 1.64 -21.28 -6.62
CA MET A 328 1.43 -20.87 -5.23
C MET A 328 2.70 -21.03 -4.38
N ARG A 329 3.44 -22.13 -4.57
CA ARG A 329 4.72 -22.36 -3.89
C ARG A 329 5.79 -21.38 -4.38
N GLU A 330 5.92 -21.19 -5.69
CA GLU A 330 6.87 -20.25 -6.29
C GLU A 330 6.63 -18.81 -5.82
N ARG A 331 5.38 -18.37 -5.75
CA ARG A 331 4.98 -17.07 -5.20
C ARG A 331 5.40 -16.92 -3.73
N CYS A 332 5.21 -17.95 -2.92
CA CYS A 332 5.65 -17.94 -1.53
C CYS A 332 7.18 -17.79 -1.42
N VAL A 333 7.93 -18.51 -2.26
CA VAL A 333 9.40 -18.40 -2.33
C VAL A 333 9.82 -17.00 -2.78
N ALA A 334 9.18 -16.43 -3.80
CA ALA A 334 9.48 -15.09 -4.29
C ALA A 334 9.28 -14.01 -3.21
N LEU A 335 8.18 -14.08 -2.45
CA LEU A 335 7.93 -13.20 -1.32
C LEU A 335 8.95 -13.39 -0.18
N GLN A 336 9.36 -14.63 0.09
CA GLN A 336 10.39 -14.92 1.09
C GLN A 336 11.75 -14.32 0.67
N SER A 337 12.15 -14.48 -0.59
CA SER A 337 13.36 -13.87 -1.14
C SER A 337 13.32 -12.34 -1.06
N PHE A 338 12.16 -11.73 -1.32
CA PHE A 338 11.98 -10.29 -1.16
C PHE A 338 12.17 -9.84 0.29
N CYS A 339 11.59 -10.55 1.26
CA CYS A 339 11.78 -10.27 2.70
C CYS A 339 13.26 -10.37 3.11
N ALA A 340 13.97 -11.41 2.63
CA ALA A 340 15.39 -11.58 2.89
C ALA A 340 16.24 -10.44 2.28
N ARG A 341 15.87 -9.94 1.09
CA ARG A 341 16.52 -8.76 0.49
C ARG A 341 16.31 -7.50 1.33
N LEU A 342 15.10 -7.24 1.80
CA LEU A 342 14.84 -6.08 2.68
C LEU A 342 15.69 -6.12 3.95
N ARG A 343 15.90 -7.31 4.53
CA ARG A 343 16.83 -7.50 5.66
C ARG A 343 18.25 -7.06 5.29
N GLY A 344 18.74 -7.46 4.11
CA GLY A 344 20.06 -7.05 3.61
C GLY A 344 20.20 -5.54 3.39
N LEU A 345 19.09 -4.84 3.16
CA LEU A 345 19.03 -3.38 3.01
C LEU A 345 18.81 -2.63 4.35
N GLY A 346 18.66 -3.34 5.47
CA GLY A 346 18.30 -2.72 6.75
C GLY A 346 16.86 -2.17 6.78
N MET A 347 15.95 -2.73 5.97
CA MET A 347 14.54 -2.32 5.89
C MET A 347 13.59 -3.38 6.50
N GLU A 348 14.04 -4.10 7.53
CA GLU A 348 13.27 -5.17 8.16
C GLU A 348 12.31 -4.65 9.26
N ALA A 349 11.09 -4.29 8.87
CA ALA A 349 9.99 -4.06 9.81
C ALA A 349 9.46 -5.37 10.42
N ALA A 350 8.74 -5.28 11.55
CA ALA A 350 8.11 -6.44 12.21
C ALA A 350 7.18 -7.22 11.27
N MET A 351 6.48 -6.51 10.38
CA MET A 351 5.68 -7.10 9.32
C MET A 351 6.52 -8.00 8.40
N TRP A 352 7.68 -7.55 7.93
CA TRP A 352 8.49 -8.32 7.00
C TRP A 352 9.08 -9.58 7.63
N ARG A 353 9.57 -9.49 8.88
CA ARG A 353 10.01 -10.66 9.64
C ARG A 353 8.87 -11.66 9.86
N GLY A 354 7.70 -11.14 10.23
CA GLY A 354 6.50 -11.94 10.43
C GLY A 354 6.06 -12.65 9.15
N LEU A 355 6.05 -11.95 8.01
CA LEU A 355 5.68 -12.50 6.71
C LEU A 355 6.66 -13.60 6.27
N GLU A 356 7.97 -13.36 6.40
CA GLU A 356 8.97 -14.35 6.02
C GLU A 356 8.81 -15.67 6.79
N ALA A 357 8.65 -15.59 8.12
CA ALA A 357 8.43 -16.76 8.97
C ALA A 357 7.07 -17.44 8.67
N TRP A 358 6.02 -16.65 8.43
CA TRP A 358 4.71 -17.17 8.02
C TRP A 358 4.81 -17.98 6.72
N LEU A 359 5.53 -17.46 5.72
CA LEU A 359 5.72 -18.09 4.42
C LEU A 359 6.53 -19.39 4.53
N ALA A 360 7.60 -19.40 5.33
CA ALA A 360 8.42 -20.59 5.54
C ALA A 360 7.59 -21.75 6.10
N THR A 361 6.85 -21.53 7.19
CA THR A 361 5.98 -22.56 7.78
C THR A 361 4.79 -22.92 6.87
N ARG A 362 4.32 -21.98 6.04
CA ARG A 362 3.28 -22.28 5.04
C ARG A 362 3.80 -23.25 3.98
N LEU A 363 5.01 -23.04 3.46
CA LEU A 363 5.61 -23.90 2.43
C LEU A 363 5.78 -25.36 2.87
N GLU A 364 6.14 -25.57 4.14
CA GLU A 364 6.23 -26.89 4.77
C GLU A 364 4.87 -27.61 4.84
N ARG A 365 3.76 -26.86 4.84
CA ARG A 365 2.39 -27.39 4.97
C ARG A 365 1.64 -27.55 3.66
N VAL A 366 2.21 -27.05 2.55
CA VAL A 366 1.66 -27.17 1.19
C VAL A 366 2.26 -28.41 0.48
N GLU A 367 2.74 -29.40 1.25
CA GLU A 367 3.13 -30.73 0.77
C GLU A 367 1.96 -31.70 0.66
#